data_AF-A0A9E5WGY8-F1
#
_entry.id   AF-A0A9E5WGY8-F1
#
_cell.length_a   1.000
_cell.length_b   1.000
_cell.length_c   1.000
_cell.angle_alpha   90.00
_cell.angle_beta   90.00
_cell.angle_gamma   90.00
#
_symmetry.space_group_name_H-M   'P 1'
#
loop_
_entity.id
_entity.type
_entity.pdbx_description
1 polymer ?
#
loop_
_entity_poly.entity_id
_entity_poly.type
_entity_poly.pdbx_seq_one_letter_code
_entity_poly.pdbx_strand_id
1 'polypeptide(L)'
;MKKQLTSITVSDTGFVFDPSTGQTFLLNKTGLSLVKMLQAGTSLKDTPAFLEKEYDVEEKDAKEDIREFVSLMRKMGFKVENT
;
A
#
# COMPACT_ATOMS: atom_id res chain seq x y z
N MET A 1 -1.59 7.12 -18.67
CA MET A 1 -2.67 6.70 -17.73
C MET A 1 -2.03 6.23 -16.44
N LYS A 2 -2.57 6.59 -15.26
CA LYS A 2 -2.11 6.03 -13.97
C LYS A 2 -2.83 4.69 -13.73
N LYS A 3 -2.11 3.67 -13.28
CA LYS A 3 -2.59 2.29 -13.04
C LYS A 3 -3.01 2.10 -11.59
N GLN A 4 -4.04 1.31 -11.29
CA GLN A 4 -4.50 1.13 -9.90
C GLN A 4 -3.47 0.37 -9.08
N LEU A 5 -3.18 0.82 -7.85
CA LEU A 5 -2.29 0.08 -6.94
C LEU A 5 -2.81 -1.33 -6.69
N THR A 6 -4.13 -1.49 -6.58
CA THR A 6 -4.78 -2.79 -6.33
C THR A 6 -4.64 -3.79 -7.48
N SER A 7 -4.20 -3.36 -8.68
CA SER A 7 -4.01 -4.27 -9.82
C SER A 7 -2.64 -4.96 -9.87
N ILE A 8 -1.74 -4.68 -8.93
CA ILE A 8 -0.44 -5.37 -8.86
C ILE A 8 -0.61 -6.78 -8.29
N THR A 9 0.27 -7.70 -8.70
CA THR A 9 0.40 -8.99 -8.03
C THR A 9 1.42 -8.87 -6.91
N VAL A 10 1.07 -9.33 -5.71
CA VAL A 10 1.97 -9.33 -4.55
C VAL A 10 2.00 -10.72 -3.91
N SER A 11 3.19 -11.19 -3.55
CA SER A 11 3.39 -12.43 -2.80
C SER A 11 3.35 -12.20 -1.29
N ASP A 12 3.31 -13.29 -0.51
CA ASP A 12 3.36 -13.22 0.96
C ASP A 12 4.69 -12.70 1.52
N THR A 13 5.75 -12.70 0.73
CA THR A 13 7.07 -12.17 1.12
C THR A 13 7.30 -10.73 0.69
N GLY A 14 6.31 -10.09 0.04
CA GLY A 14 6.40 -8.69 -0.39
C GLY A 14 6.97 -8.50 -1.79
N PHE A 15 7.26 -9.56 -2.54
CA PHE A 15 7.60 -9.43 -3.96
C PHE A 15 6.37 -8.95 -4.76
N VAL A 16 6.54 -7.84 -5.47
CA VAL A 16 5.53 -7.25 -6.34
C VAL A 16 5.92 -7.46 -7.80
N PHE A 17 4.94 -7.87 -8.60
CA PHE A 17 4.99 -7.84 -10.06
C PHE A 17 3.87 -6.94 -10.60
N ASP A 18 4.26 -5.95 -11.39
CA ASP A 18 3.33 -5.14 -12.16
C ASP A 18 3.17 -5.71 -13.59
N PRO A 19 2.06 -6.40 -13.89
CA PRO A 19 1.85 -7.03 -15.19
C PRO A 19 1.75 -6.02 -16.34
N SER A 20 1.47 -4.75 -16.06
CA SER A 20 1.32 -3.72 -17.10
C SER A 20 2.65 -3.21 -17.65
N THR A 21 3.73 -3.33 -16.88
CA THR A 21 5.07 -2.84 -17.26
C THR A 21 6.16 -3.90 -17.22
N GLY A 22 5.89 -5.05 -16.60
CA GLY A 22 6.90 -6.06 -16.29
C GLY A 22 7.82 -5.68 -15.13
N GLN A 23 7.58 -4.54 -14.46
CA GLN A 23 8.41 -4.09 -13.34
C GLN A 23 8.21 -4.96 -12.10
N THR A 24 9.30 -5.21 -11.39
CA THR A 24 9.32 -5.94 -10.12
C THR A 24 9.99 -5.12 -9.04
N PHE A 25 9.48 -5.19 -7.81
CA PHE A 25 10.09 -4.56 -6.64
C PHE A 25 9.68 -5.28 -5.35
N LEU A 26 10.29 -4.87 -4.22
CA LEU A 26 9.98 -5.42 -2.90
C LEU A 26 9.24 -4.39 -2.05
N LEU A 27 8.23 -4.87 -1.35
CA LEU A 27 7.59 -4.18 -0.25
C LEU A 27 8.20 -4.65 1.06
N ASN A 28 8.36 -3.73 2.00
CA ASN A 28 8.56 -4.10 3.40
C ASN A 28 7.25 -4.64 4.00
N LYS A 29 7.31 -5.12 5.25
CA LYS A 29 6.13 -5.70 5.93
C LYS A 29 4.94 -4.74 5.98
N THR A 30 5.17 -3.48 6.36
CA THR A 30 4.11 -2.46 6.45
C THR A 30 3.47 -2.17 5.09
N GLY A 31 4.27 -1.99 4.04
CA GLY A 31 3.79 -1.76 2.68
C GLY A 31 3.03 -2.96 2.12
N LEU A 32 3.48 -4.19 2.42
CA LEU A 32 2.78 -5.42 2.08
C LEU A 32 1.40 -5.48 2.75
N SER A 33 1.33 -5.23 4.05
CA SER A 33 0.07 -5.20 4.80
C SER A 33 -0.89 -4.17 4.21
N LEU A 34 -0.40 -2.96 3.95
CA LEU A 34 -1.21 -1.88 3.37
C LEU A 34 -1.75 -2.26 1.98
N VAL A 35 -0.92 -2.81 1.10
CA VAL A 35 -1.37 -3.26 -0.24
C VAL A 35 -2.42 -4.36 -0.12
N LYS A 36 -2.22 -5.36 0.75
CA LYS A 36 -3.18 -6.44 0.97
C LYS A 36 -4.52 -5.92 1.49
N MET A 37 -4.51 -4.97 2.42
CA MET A 37 -5.73 -4.34 2.92
C MET A 37 -6.50 -3.58 1.83
N LEU A 38 -5.78 -2.78 1.02
CA LEU A 38 -6.38 -2.06 -0.09
C LEU A 38 -6.96 -3.02 -1.14
N GLN A 39 -6.29 -4.15 -1.40
CA GLN A 39 -6.80 -5.21 -2.28
C GLN A 39 -8.02 -5.94 -1.70
N ALA A 40 -8.12 -6.04 -0.38
CA ALA A 40 -9.29 -6.57 0.32
C ALA A 40 -10.46 -5.58 0.38
N GLY A 41 -10.30 -4.37 -0.17
CA GLY A 41 -11.34 -3.33 -0.20
C GLY A 41 -11.40 -2.44 1.03
N THR A 42 -10.41 -2.53 1.94
CA THR A 42 -10.30 -1.58 3.05
C THR A 42 -9.99 -0.19 2.51
N SER A 43 -10.69 0.82 3.04
CA SER A 43 -10.53 2.20 2.66
C SER A 43 -9.19 2.76 3.18
N LEU A 44 -8.59 3.72 2.48
CA LEU A 44 -7.34 4.34 2.94
C LEU A 44 -7.55 5.18 4.22
N LYS A 45 -8.80 5.57 4.49
CA LYS A 45 -9.19 6.26 5.72
C LYS A 45 -9.17 5.34 6.94
N ASP A 46 -9.48 4.05 6.75
CA ASP A 46 -9.58 3.07 7.83
C ASP A 46 -8.25 2.33 8.09
N THR A 47 -7.27 2.44 7.17
CA THR A 47 -5.98 1.78 7.31
C THR A 47 -5.14 2.22 8.52
N PRO A 48 -5.14 3.49 9.00
CA PRO A 48 -4.38 3.87 10.19
C PRO A 48 -4.77 3.07 11.43
N ALA A 49 -6.08 2.92 11.70
CA ALA A 49 -6.57 2.19 12.87
C ALA A 49 -6.17 0.71 12.88
N PHE A 50 -6.01 0.12 11.68
CA PHE A 50 -5.47 -1.24 11.56
C PHE A 50 -3.98 -1.28 11.91
N LEU A 51 -3.18 -0.33 11.41
CA LEU A 51 -1.75 -0.28 11.68
C LEU A 51 -1.46 -0.02 13.16
N GLU A 52 -2.21 0.87 13.81
CA GLU A 52 -2.11 1.08 15.26
C GLU A 52 -2.30 -0.23 16.03
N LYS A 53 -3.35 -1.00 15.69
CA LYS A 53 -3.66 -2.25 16.37
C LYS A 53 -2.64 -3.36 16.09
N GLU A 54 -2.18 -3.47 14.85
CA GLU A 54 -1.29 -4.56 14.42
C GLU A 54 0.17 -4.32 14.84
N TYR A 55 0.60 -3.05 14.89
CA TYR A 55 2.01 -2.69 15.10
C TYR A 55 2.28 -1.89 16.37
N ASP A 56 1.27 -1.60 17.20
CA ASP A 56 1.38 -0.81 18.44
C ASP A 56 2.06 0.54 18.21
N VAL A 57 1.56 1.27 17.21
CA VAL A 57 2.04 2.61 16.80
C VAL A 57 0.98 3.67 17.05
N GLU A 58 1.39 4.93 17.18
CA GLU A 58 0.47 6.05 17.32
C GLU A 58 -0.24 6.37 15.98
N GLU A 59 -1.49 6.83 16.03
CA GLU A 59 -2.30 7.18 14.85
C GLU A 59 -1.60 8.15 13.92
N LYS A 60 -0.87 9.10 14.52
CA LYS A 60 -0.13 10.13 13.81
C LYS A 60 0.96 9.50 12.94
N ASP A 61 1.76 8.62 13.54
CA ASP A 61 2.87 7.95 12.85
C ASP A 61 2.33 7.01 11.76
N ALA A 62 1.26 6.25 12.05
CA ALA A 62 0.59 5.42 11.05
C ALA A 62 0.07 6.25 9.84
N LYS A 63 -0.52 7.42 10.09
CA LYS A 63 -0.97 8.34 9.03
C LYS A 63 0.20 8.90 8.22
N GLU A 64 1.32 9.22 8.85
CA GLU A 64 2.53 9.69 8.18
C GLU A 64 3.13 8.60 7.30
N ASP A 65 3.30 7.38 7.81
CA ASP A 65 3.77 6.21 7.06
C ASP A 65 2.89 5.90 5.84
N ILE A 66 1.57 5.88 6.01
CA ILE A 66 0.62 5.66 4.91
C ILE A 66 0.77 6.78 3.87
N ARG A 67 0.90 8.05 4.30
CA ARG A 67 1.06 9.18 3.39
C ARG A 67 2.34 9.07 2.58
N GLU A 68 3.46 8.72 3.21
CA GLU A 68 4.75 8.53 2.54
C GLU A 68 4.69 7.39 1.54
N PHE A 69 4.13 6.26 1.93
CA PHE A 69 3.93 5.12 1.04
C PHE A 69 3.09 5.48 -0.19
N VAL A 70 1.95 6.14 0.01
CA VAL A 70 1.06 6.55 -1.10
C VAL A 70 1.76 7.56 -2.02
N SER A 71 2.57 8.46 -1.45
CA SER A 71 3.38 9.39 -2.23
C SER A 71 4.39 8.66 -3.11
N LEU A 72 5.09 7.66 -2.56
CA LEU A 72 6.04 6.83 -3.31
C LEU A 72 5.36 6.06 -4.44
N MET A 73 4.24 5.38 -4.15
CA MET A 73 3.49 4.64 -5.17
C MET A 73 2.97 5.55 -6.29
N ARG A 74 2.55 6.78 -5.95
CA ARG A 74 2.15 7.78 -6.95
C ARG A 74 3.31 8.23 -7.82
N LYS A 75 4.51 8.40 -7.26
CA LYS A 75 5.74 8.69 -8.04
C LYS A 75 6.11 7.54 -8.98
N MET A 76 5.86 6.30 -8.57
CA MET A 76 6.02 5.11 -9.42
C MET A 76 4.90 4.93 -10.46
N GLY A 77 3.93 5.86 -10.53
CA GLY A 77 2.86 5.87 -11.53
C GLY A 77 1.59 5.14 -11.13
N PHE A 78 1.46 4.71 -9.88
CA PHE A 78 0.24 4.09 -9.36
C PHE A 78 -0.79 5.14 -8.90
N LYS A 79 -2.06 4.85 -9.12
CA LYS A 79 -3.21 5.53 -8.54
C LYS A 79 -3.58 4.76 -7.26
N VAL A 80 -3.77 5.51 -6.18
CA VAL A 80 -4.30 4.99 -4.91
C VAL A 80 -5.58 5.75 -4.65
N GLU A 81 -6.69 5.03 -4.49
CA GLU A 81 -7.99 5.63 -4.25
C GLU A 81 -8.13 6.03 -2.78
N ASN A 82 -8.67 7.22 -2.56
CA ASN A 82 -9.01 7.75 -1.24
C ASN A 82 -10.52 7.47 -1.02
N THR A 83 -10.93 6.21 -0.97
CA THR A 83 -12.25 5.89 -0.42
C THR A 83 -12.19 5.95 1.10
#